data_AF-A0A351EM45-F1
#
_entry.id   AF-A0A351EM45-F1
#
_cell.length_a   1.000
_cell.length_b   1.000
_cell.length_c   1.000
_cell.angle_alpha   90.00
_cell.angle_beta   90.00
_cell.angle_gamma   90.00
#
_symmetry.space_group_name_H-M   'P 1'
#
loop_
_entity.id
_entity.type
_entity.pdbx_description
1 polymer ?
#
loop_
_entity_poly.entity_id
_entity_poly.type
_entity_poly.pdbx_seq_one_letter_code
_entity_poly.pdbx_strand_id
1 'polypeptide(L)'
;MWRFRAPLNSLNRNAKKLVLSFLLSSLALSGSGCGETNSDESLLLQVDLSSAPEASASTDLSSDGLREELRPQLPVTIMDVTGTEVTVESVDRIIPLDGTVAEVVFALGLGPNVVATDMSATYPAEADSLPEIRGSLPVGGLDVATKRP
;
A
#
# COMPACT_ATOMS: atom_id res chain seq x y z
N MET A 1 15.64 -7.23 1.09
CA MET A 1 15.31 -8.50 1.77
C MET A 1 13.88 -8.89 1.40
N TRP A 2 13.70 -9.48 0.22
CA TRP A 2 12.40 -9.97 -0.23
C TRP A 2 12.57 -11.42 -0.70
N ARG A 3 12.14 -12.36 0.14
CA ARG A 3 12.10 -13.77 -0.25
C ARG A 3 10.84 -13.98 -1.08
N PHE A 4 11.02 -14.10 -2.39
CA PHE A 4 10.00 -14.62 -3.30
C PHE A 4 9.58 -16.02 -2.83
N ARG A 5 8.40 -16.13 -2.24
CA ARG A 5 7.75 -17.42 -1.95
C ARG A 5 6.79 -17.71 -3.10
N ALA A 6 7.28 -18.41 -4.12
CA ALA A 6 6.42 -18.95 -5.17
C ALA A 6 5.51 -20.06 -4.60
N PRO A 7 4.23 -20.15 -5.01
CA PRO A 7 3.29 -21.16 -4.54
C PRO A 7 3.55 -22.51 -5.25
N LEU A 8 4.21 -23.45 -4.57
CA LEU A 8 4.53 -24.78 -5.11
C LEU A 8 3.35 -25.78 -5.14
N ASN A 9 2.10 -25.33 -4.98
CA ASN A 9 0.99 -26.25 -4.72
C ASN A 9 0.28 -26.78 -5.98
N SER A 10 0.73 -26.43 -7.19
CA SER A 10 0.11 -26.91 -8.44
C SER A 10 1.03 -27.75 -9.34
N LEU A 11 2.19 -28.20 -8.85
CA LEU A 11 3.12 -28.97 -9.67
C LEU A 11 2.99 -30.48 -9.48
N ASN A 12 2.98 -31.23 -10.58
CA ASN A 12 2.95 -32.69 -10.58
C ASN A 12 4.14 -33.28 -9.79
N ARG A 13 3.99 -34.50 -9.25
CA ARG A 13 5.02 -35.15 -8.40
C ARG A 13 6.41 -35.22 -9.05
N ASN A 14 6.48 -35.23 -10.38
CA ASN A 14 7.73 -35.33 -11.14
C ASN A 14 8.42 -33.96 -11.26
N ALA A 15 7.64 -32.88 -11.39
CA ALA A 15 8.14 -31.51 -11.46
C ALA A 15 8.67 -31.02 -10.10
N LYS A 16 8.10 -31.49 -8.98
CA LYS A 16 8.65 -31.25 -7.64
C LYS A 16 10.04 -31.88 -7.46
N LYS A 17 10.28 -33.08 -8.02
CA LYS A 17 11.61 -33.73 -7.99
C LYS A 17 12.64 -32.95 -8.83
N LEU A 18 12.21 -32.40 -9.97
CA LEU A 18 13.07 -31.62 -10.86
C LEU A 18 13.48 -30.26 -10.25
N VAL A 19 12.54 -29.57 -9.60
CA VAL A 19 12.81 -28.30 -8.89
C VAL A 19 13.69 -28.52 -7.65
N LEU A 20 13.49 -29.61 -6.90
CA LEU A 20 14.32 -29.92 -5.73
C LEU A 20 15.76 -30.29 -6.14
N SER A 21 15.94 -30.98 -7.26
CA SER A 21 17.26 -31.28 -7.84
C SER A 21 18.01 -30.01 -8.24
N PHE A 22 17.30 -29.01 -8.80
CA PHE A 22 17.91 -27.74 -9.19
C PHE A 22 18.31 -26.88 -7.97
N LEU A 23 17.52 -26.90 -6.89
CA LEU A 23 17.82 -26.15 -5.67
C LEU A 23 18.98 -26.73 -4.85
N LEU A 24 19.17 -28.06 -4.82
CA LEU A 24 20.30 -28.67 -4.11
C LEU A 24 21.65 -28.48 -4.84
N SER A 25 21.65 -28.30 -6.16
CA SER A 25 22.89 -28.11 -6.93
C SER A 25 23.53 -26.72 -6.78
N SER A 26 22.84 -25.74 -6.20
CA SER A 26 23.37 -24.38 -6.01
C SER A 26 24.13 -24.22 -4.68
N LEU A 27 24.29 -25.31 -3.92
CA LEU A 27 25.21 -25.39 -2.79
C LEU A 27 26.65 -25.64 -3.29
N ALA A 28 27.34 -24.59 -3.73
CA ALA A 28 28.80 -24.40 -3.61
C ALA A 28 29.28 -23.32 -4.58
N LEU A 29 29.76 -22.17 -4.07
CA LEU A 29 31.07 -21.57 -4.40
C LEU A 29 31.28 -20.20 -3.70
N SER A 30 32.43 -20.08 -3.01
CA SER A 30 33.15 -18.86 -2.57
C SER A 30 32.64 -18.16 -1.28
N GLY A 31 33.40 -18.00 -0.19
CA GLY A 31 34.82 -18.26 0.12
C GLY A 31 35.65 -16.97 0.26
N SER A 32 36.08 -16.67 1.50
CA SER A 32 37.20 -15.79 1.93
C SER A 32 37.01 -14.28 2.15
N GLY A 33 37.31 -13.84 3.38
CA GLY A 33 37.67 -12.46 3.73
C GLY A 33 37.71 -12.23 5.26
N CYS A 34 38.90 -12.24 5.87
CA CYS A 34 39.19 -12.04 7.29
C CYS A 34 40.30 -10.98 7.46
N GLY A 35 40.32 -10.27 8.60
CA GLY A 35 41.42 -9.41 9.07
C GLY A 35 41.06 -7.91 9.13
N GLU A 36 41.48 -7.10 10.09
CA GLU A 36 42.28 -7.27 11.31
C GLU A 36 42.10 -5.98 12.15
N THR A 37 42.37 -6.07 13.45
CA THR A 37 42.31 -5.03 14.49
C THR A 37 43.31 -3.89 14.28
N ASN A 38 42.98 -2.68 14.73
CA ASN A 38 43.81 -1.94 15.69
C ASN A 38 43.07 -0.71 16.23
N SER A 39 43.08 -0.61 17.56
CA SER A 39 42.81 0.58 18.35
C SER A 39 43.79 1.68 17.96
N ASP A 40 43.37 2.94 18.05
CA ASP A 40 43.81 3.83 19.12
C ASP A 40 43.59 5.30 18.78
N GLU A 41 43.27 6.03 19.85
CA GLU A 41 43.65 7.42 20.08
C GLU A 41 42.96 8.49 19.22
N SER A 42 41.98 9.24 19.75
CA SER A 42 42.13 10.23 20.83
C SER A 42 42.02 11.64 20.26
N LEU A 43 41.00 12.32 20.77
CA LEU A 43 40.96 13.75 21.06
C LEU A 43 40.54 14.72 19.95
N LEU A 44 39.24 15.02 20.06
CA LEU A 44 38.62 16.35 20.05
C LEU A 44 38.63 17.11 18.72
N LEU A 45 37.44 17.54 18.31
CA LEU A 45 37.07 18.96 18.22
C LEU A 45 35.56 19.08 17.89
N GLN A 46 34.80 19.49 18.91
CA GLN A 46 33.66 20.43 18.87
C GLN A 46 32.75 20.38 17.64
N VAL A 47 31.60 19.71 17.77
CA VAL A 47 30.38 20.22 17.14
C VAL A 47 29.58 20.92 18.22
N ASP A 48 29.84 22.22 18.28
CA ASP A 48 29.08 23.23 18.99
C ASP A 48 27.65 23.22 18.44
N LEU A 49 26.68 22.90 19.29
CA LEU A 49 25.25 23.13 19.04
C LEU A 49 25.01 24.65 19.13
N SER A 50 25.49 25.38 18.12
CA SER A 50 25.36 26.81 18.00
C SER A 50 24.23 27.17 17.04
N SER A 51 23.22 27.75 17.66
CA SER A 51 22.07 28.41 17.06
C SER A 51 22.43 29.32 15.88
N ALA A 52 21.73 29.16 14.76
CA ALA A 52 21.59 30.21 13.75
C ALA A 52 20.11 30.65 13.72
N PRO A 53 19.82 31.96 13.87
CA PRO A 53 18.46 32.46 13.83
C PRO A 53 17.99 32.76 12.40
N GLU A 54 16.70 32.46 12.20
CA GLU A 54 15.72 33.07 11.31
C GLU A 54 15.82 32.95 9.78
N ALA A 55 14.63 32.59 9.26
CA ALA A 55 14.04 33.03 8.01
C ALA A 55 14.60 32.41 6.72
N SER A 56 14.08 31.22 6.40
CA SER A 56 13.56 31.02 5.05
C SER A 56 12.12 30.59 5.17
N ALA A 57 11.25 31.47 4.68
CA ALA A 57 9.82 31.33 4.67
C ALA A 57 9.40 29.92 4.23
N SER A 58 8.89 29.13 5.18
CA SER A 58 7.89 28.13 4.85
C SER A 58 6.70 28.91 4.33
N THR A 59 6.64 29.11 3.01
CA THR A 59 5.36 29.41 2.38
C THR A 59 4.45 28.28 2.82
N ASP A 60 3.54 28.62 3.73
CA ASP A 60 2.41 27.83 4.17
C ASP A 60 1.51 27.62 2.94
N LEU A 61 1.99 26.82 2.00
CA LEU A 61 1.15 26.17 1.01
C LEU A 61 0.47 25.06 1.80
N SER A 62 -0.52 25.45 2.60
CA SER A 62 -1.35 24.52 3.35
C SER A 62 -1.87 23.51 2.32
N SER A 63 -1.50 22.24 2.47
CA SER A 63 -2.00 21.14 1.65
C SER A 63 -3.53 21.05 1.66
N ASP A 64 -4.15 21.73 2.62
CA ASP A 64 -5.57 21.99 2.75
C ASP A 64 -6.17 22.72 1.52
N GLY A 65 -5.47 23.73 0.97
CA GLY A 65 -5.94 24.48 -0.20
C GLY A 65 -5.96 23.63 -1.48
N LEU A 66 -4.98 22.76 -1.67
CA LEU A 66 -4.97 21.81 -2.81
C LEU A 66 -6.05 20.74 -2.68
N ARG A 67 -6.47 20.41 -1.45
CA ARG A 67 -7.51 19.40 -1.19
C ARG A 67 -8.92 19.96 -1.41
N GLU A 68 -9.17 21.21 -1.04
CA GLU A 68 -10.41 21.94 -1.35
C GLU A 68 -10.64 22.10 -2.88
N GLU A 69 -9.56 22.10 -3.68
CA GLU A 69 -9.63 22.23 -5.14
C GLU A 69 -9.87 20.90 -5.90
N LEU A 70 -9.72 19.74 -5.27
CA LEU A 70 -9.88 18.43 -5.95
C LEU A 70 -11.36 18.07 -6.15
N ARG A 71 -11.99 18.67 -7.16
CA ARG A 71 -13.34 18.30 -7.61
C ARG A 71 -13.30 17.31 -8.77
N PRO A 72 -13.94 16.13 -8.65
CA PRO A 72 -14.06 15.16 -9.73
C PRO A 72 -14.67 15.78 -11.00
N GLN A 73 -14.03 15.53 -12.15
CA GLN A 73 -14.56 15.90 -13.46
C GLN A 73 -15.30 14.70 -14.06
N LEU A 74 -16.61 14.82 -14.22
CA LEU A 74 -17.50 13.73 -14.64
C LEU A 74 -18.40 14.19 -15.81
N PRO A 75 -18.82 13.27 -16.70
CA PRO A 75 -18.44 11.86 -16.75
C PRO A 75 -17.02 11.64 -17.28
N VAL A 76 -16.40 10.51 -16.92
CA VAL A 76 -15.11 10.07 -17.48
C VAL A 76 -15.23 8.64 -18.00
N THR A 77 -14.68 8.40 -19.20
CA THR A 77 -14.64 7.09 -19.83
C THR A 77 -13.22 6.58 -19.87
N ILE A 78 -12.99 5.37 -19.36
CA ILE A 78 -11.68 4.71 -19.29
C ILE A 78 -11.77 3.27 -19.78
N MET A 79 -10.65 2.74 -20.27
CA MET A 79 -10.49 1.31 -20.50
C MET A 79 -9.95 0.66 -19.23
N ASP A 80 -10.64 -0.34 -18.69
CA ASP A 80 -10.16 -1.05 -17.51
C ASP A 80 -9.04 -2.05 -17.84
N VAL A 81 -8.53 -2.72 -16.82
CA VAL A 81 -7.44 -3.72 -16.97
C VAL A 81 -7.88 -4.99 -17.71
N THR A 82 -9.19 -5.21 -17.87
CA THR A 82 -9.77 -6.34 -18.60
C THR A 82 -10.03 -6.02 -20.07
N GLY A 83 -9.86 -4.76 -20.48
CA GLY A 83 -10.20 -4.28 -21.82
C GLY A 83 -11.67 -3.91 -21.99
N THR A 84 -12.37 -3.66 -20.89
CA THR A 84 -13.76 -3.19 -20.89
C THR A 84 -13.79 -1.66 -20.80
N GLU A 85 -14.58 -1.03 -21.66
CA GLU A 85 -14.83 0.41 -21.56
C GLU A 85 -15.83 0.68 -20.43
N VAL A 86 -15.44 1.53 -19.49
CA VAL A 86 -16.22 1.88 -18.31
C VAL A 86 -16.40 3.40 -18.29
N THR A 87 -17.65 3.85 -18.15
CA THR A 87 -17.98 5.27 -17.92
C THR A 87 -18.38 5.47 -16.47
N VAL A 88 -17.66 6.36 -15.78
CA VAL A 88 -17.98 6.77 -14.40
C VAL A 88 -18.80 8.05 -14.48
N GLU A 89 -20.06 7.95 -14.07
CA GLU A 89 -21.03 9.07 -14.09
C GLU A 89 -21.09 9.83 -12.76
N SER A 90 -20.85 9.12 -11.65
CA SER A 90 -20.90 9.66 -10.28
C SER A 90 -19.82 9.01 -9.41
N VAL A 91 -19.39 9.74 -8.38
CA VAL A 91 -18.52 9.26 -7.30
C VAL A 91 -19.16 9.48 -5.93
N ASP A 92 -20.49 9.58 -5.86
CA ASP A 92 -21.23 9.84 -4.61
C ASP A 92 -21.22 8.63 -3.67
N ARG A 93 -20.97 7.43 -4.22
CA ARG A 93 -20.89 6.17 -3.47
C ARG A 93 -19.72 5.34 -3.96
N ILE A 94 -18.73 5.13 -3.10
CA ILE A 94 -17.49 4.43 -3.41
C ILE A 94 -17.35 3.22 -2.49
N ILE A 95 -16.93 2.08 -3.06
CA ILE A 95 -16.56 0.87 -2.32
C ILE A 95 -15.17 0.44 -2.81
N PRO A 96 -14.07 0.82 -2.14
CA PRO A 96 -12.75 0.29 -2.46
C PRO A 96 -12.68 -1.19 -2.07
N LEU A 97 -12.18 -2.01 -3.01
CA LEU A 97 -12.11 -3.47 -2.85
C LEU A 97 -10.78 -3.97 -2.26
N ASP A 98 -9.87 -3.05 -1.94
CA ASP A 98 -8.61 -3.31 -1.26
C ASP A 98 -8.15 -2.06 -0.49
N GLY A 99 -7.31 -2.28 0.53
CA GLY A 99 -6.82 -1.21 1.40
C GLY A 99 -5.93 -0.17 0.69
N THR A 100 -5.25 -0.54 -0.40
CA THR A 100 -4.41 0.41 -1.13
C THR A 100 -5.27 1.41 -1.90
N VAL A 101 -6.32 0.92 -2.56
CA VAL A 101 -7.29 1.79 -3.23
C VAL A 101 -8.08 2.62 -2.21
N ALA A 102 -8.42 2.06 -1.06
CA ALA A 102 -9.07 2.82 0.02
C ALA A 102 -8.22 4.02 0.44
N GLU A 103 -6.93 3.81 0.73
CA GLU A 103 -6.01 4.89 1.11
C GLU A 103 -5.96 5.99 0.06
N VAL A 104 -5.89 5.63 -1.23
CA VAL A 104 -5.90 6.61 -2.33
C VAL A 104 -7.19 7.43 -2.35
N VAL A 105 -8.35 6.77 -2.21
CA VAL A 105 -9.66 7.46 -2.20
C VAL A 105 -9.75 8.46 -1.04
N PHE A 106 -9.31 8.07 0.16
CA PHE A 106 -9.26 8.96 1.31
C PHE A 106 -8.25 10.10 1.13
N ALA A 107 -7.08 9.82 0.55
CA ALA A 107 -6.05 10.83 0.29
C ALA A 107 -6.52 11.91 -0.69
N LEU A 108 -7.37 11.54 -1.66
CA LEU A 108 -8.01 12.43 -2.63
C LEU A 108 -9.18 13.25 -2.04
N GLY A 109 -9.48 13.10 -0.75
CA GLY A 109 -10.59 13.81 -0.10
C GLY A 109 -11.97 13.22 -0.38
N LEU A 110 -12.05 12.04 -1.03
CA LEU A 110 -13.31 11.36 -1.35
C LEU A 110 -13.76 10.36 -0.25
N GLY A 111 -13.08 10.36 0.90
CA GLY A 111 -13.45 9.58 2.08
C GLY A 111 -14.93 9.68 2.49
N PRO A 112 -15.57 10.87 2.48
CA PRO A 112 -17.00 11.02 2.81
C PRO A 112 -17.95 10.26 1.89
N ASN A 113 -17.51 9.91 0.67
CA ASN A 113 -18.32 9.19 -0.30
C ASN A 113 -18.14 7.67 -0.17
N VAL A 114 -17.24 7.20 0.70
CA VAL A 114 -17.00 5.77 0.90
C VAL A 114 -18.11 5.18 1.76
N VAL A 115 -18.87 4.25 1.20
CA VAL A 115 -20.03 3.65 1.90
C VAL A 115 -19.71 2.33 2.56
N ALA A 116 -18.69 1.61 2.10
CA ALA A 116 -18.24 0.31 2.62
C ALA A 116 -16.79 0.06 2.18
N THR A 117 -16.08 -0.81 2.88
CA THR A 117 -14.67 -1.12 2.61
C THR A 117 -14.43 -2.63 2.56
N ASP A 118 -13.29 -3.06 2.04
CA ASP A 118 -12.77 -4.42 2.26
C ASP A 118 -12.05 -4.51 3.62
N MET A 119 -11.98 -5.71 4.20
CA MET A 119 -11.30 -5.97 5.49
C MET A 119 -9.82 -5.57 5.51
N SER A 120 -9.19 -5.44 4.33
CA SER A 120 -7.81 -4.94 4.23
C SER A 120 -7.66 -3.42 4.38
N ALA A 121 -8.75 -2.66 4.38
CA ALA A 121 -8.74 -1.19 4.46
C ALA A 121 -8.66 -0.69 5.91
N THR A 122 -7.48 -0.83 6.52
CA THR A 122 -7.22 -0.44 7.91
C THR A 122 -6.69 0.99 8.07
N TYR A 123 -6.49 1.71 6.95
CA TYR A 123 -6.01 3.09 6.95
C TYR A 123 -6.74 3.93 5.89
N PRO A 124 -7.10 5.19 6.20
CA PRO A 124 -6.98 5.84 7.51
C PRO A 124 -7.97 5.27 8.53
N ALA A 125 -7.90 5.69 9.79
CA ALA A 125 -8.71 5.08 10.88
C ALA A 125 -10.22 5.17 10.61
N GLU A 126 -10.66 6.16 9.84
CA GLU A 126 -12.03 6.32 9.40
C GLU A 126 -12.48 5.17 8.48
N ALA A 127 -11.58 4.59 7.68
CA ALA A 127 -11.89 3.47 6.79
C ALA A 127 -12.26 2.19 7.55
N ASP A 128 -11.60 1.95 8.69
CA ASP A 128 -11.83 0.79 9.58
C ASP A 128 -13.17 0.89 10.32
N SER A 129 -13.75 2.10 10.41
CA SER A 129 -15.06 2.33 11.03
C SER A 129 -16.25 2.04 10.11
N LEU A 130 -16.00 1.83 8.81
CA LEU A 130 -17.03 1.59 7.81
C LEU A 130 -17.45 0.11 7.74
N PRO A 131 -18.66 -0.20 7.27
CA PRO A 131 -19.09 -1.59 7.09
C PRO A 131 -18.21 -2.33 6.08
N GLU A 132 -17.79 -3.54 6.44
CA GLU A 132 -17.00 -4.40 5.55
C GLU A 132 -17.88 -5.21 4.59
N ILE A 133 -17.50 -5.29 3.31
CA ILE A 133 -18.22 -6.11 2.32
C ILE A 133 -17.94 -7.62 2.46
N ARG A 134 -16.81 -7.99 3.07
CA ARG A 134 -16.34 -9.37 3.25
C ARG A 134 -16.26 -9.78 4.74
N GLY A 135 -16.58 -8.86 5.65
CA GLY A 135 -16.63 -9.13 7.08
C GLY A 135 -17.67 -10.19 7.41
N SER A 136 -17.38 -11.03 8.40
CA SER A 136 -18.23 -12.18 8.75
C SER A 136 -19.66 -11.72 9.05
N LEU A 137 -20.59 -12.07 8.17
CA LEU A 137 -22.03 -12.02 8.43
C LEU A 137 -22.30 -12.67 9.80
N PRO A 138 -23.07 -12.07 10.74
CA PRO A 138 -24.06 -12.89 11.40
C PRO A 138 -24.96 -13.40 10.28
N VAL A 139 -25.02 -14.72 10.12
CA VAL A 139 -25.95 -15.40 9.22
C VAL A 139 -27.37 -14.84 9.40
N GLY A 140 -27.73 -13.90 8.54
CA GLY A 140 -28.97 -13.14 8.54
C GLY A 140 -29.05 -12.43 7.20
N GLY A 141 -29.37 -13.20 6.16
CA GLY A 141 -29.29 -12.74 4.78
C GLY A 141 -30.31 -11.64 4.47
N LEU A 142 -29.84 -10.41 4.31
CA LEU A 142 -30.46 -9.36 3.47
C LEU A 142 -29.60 -8.07 3.51
N ASP A 143 -28.37 -8.00 2.95
CA ASP A 143 -27.74 -6.65 2.93
C ASP A 143 -26.72 -6.29 1.83
N VAL A 144 -26.42 -7.18 0.88
CA VAL A 144 -25.59 -6.76 -0.27
C VAL A 144 -26.42 -6.01 -1.34
N ALA A 145 -27.74 -6.21 -1.39
CA ALA A 145 -28.62 -5.56 -2.36
C ALA A 145 -29.10 -4.15 -1.95
N THR A 146 -28.92 -3.76 -0.68
CA THR A 146 -29.37 -2.45 -0.15
C THR A 146 -28.41 -1.32 -0.50
N LYS A 147 -27.12 -1.64 -0.65
CA LYS A 147 -26.11 -0.71 -1.18
C LYS A 147 -25.99 -0.90 -2.68
N ARG A 148 -26.89 -0.26 -3.43
CA ARG A 148 -26.69 -0.08 -4.87
C ARG A 148 -25.52 0.90 -5.09
N PRO A 149 -24.35 0.46 -5.56
CA PRO A 149 -23.28 1.39 -5.92
C PRO A 149 -23.76 2.37 -6.99
#